data_AF-A0A6J5GAN6-F1
#
_entry.id   AF-A0A6J5GAN6-F1
#
_cell.length_a   1.000
_cell.length_b   1.000
_cell.length_c   1.000
_cell.angle_alpha   90.00
_cell.angle_beta   90.00
_cell.angle_gamma   90.00
#
_symmetry.space_group_name_H-M   'P 1'
#
loop_
_entity.id
_entity.type
_entity.pdbx_description
1 polymer ?
#
loop_
_entity_poly.entity_id
_entity_poly.type
_entity_poly.pdbx_seq_one_letter_code
_entity_poly.pdbx_strand_id
1 'polypeptide(L)'
;MDKHGLVFLDETWLGIKVKHRFACVHGHDTHISARNLIRQREIGCRECARIVANGRMHTQAAASGSTVLDRSWRGTAARYRLRCAAGHTWSCLGQSLLRGARCNVCAAMTGAQRGVPLSDGLERLRAIAARHGGACLSTDYAGSSAFYRFRCAQGHEWQTRGSVVLYHNSWCKSCARKRARLLPDGLARLQAAAAVHGGRCLSESFRGTAARHTFECAAGHVWEGYAGSVLYSGGWCRRCGRDGQRSADGLARLQETARQHGGQCLAGRYDGRVARYRFRCVEGHIWETTGQIVLRGAWCPACAASTAGQSLLHAHGLAMLRERATARGGVCLEETYLGTARGHRFRCSEGHEWTAKGSAILAGRWCWMCAVEAQRCTIDDARRVAHERGGECLSSHYANARSHLTWQCHRGHVWQANFDNVRNKGRWCPDCKNLNQISNRRSKAHVKLMPKN
;
A
#
# COMPACT_ATOMS: atom_id res chain seq x y z
N MET A 1 9.29 4.01 -47.43
CA MET A 1 10.31 3.00 -47.08
C MET A 1 11.66 3.66 -46.75
N ASP A 2 11.89 4.91 -47.17
CA ASP A 2 13.13 5.68 -46.89
C ASP A 2 13.43 5.94 -45.41
N LYS A 3 12.42 5.98 -44.55
CA LYS A 3 12.58 6.33 -43.12
C LYS A 3 13.42 5.31 -42.32
N HIS A 4 13.65 4.11 -42.85
CA HIS A 4 14.45 3.06 -42.21
C HIS A 4 15.67 2.62 -43.05
N GLY A 5 15.91 3.24 -44.20
CA GLY A 5 17.03 2.85 -45.09
C GLY A 5 16.98 1.37 -45.49
N LEU A 6 15.78 0.85 -45.78
CA LEU A 6 15.54 -0.54 -46.18
C LEU A 6 14.96 -0.59 -47.60
N VAL A 7 15.58 -1.39 -48.46
CA VAL A 7 15.16 -1.68 -49.84
C VAL A 7 14.45 -3.04 -49.86
N PHE A 8 13.27 -3.10 -50.48
CA PHE A 8 12.51 -4.34 -50.64
C PHE A 8 13.16 -5.24 -51.69
N LEU A 9 13.33 -6.53 -51.39
CA LEU A 9 14.06 -7.48 -52.24
C LEU A 9 13.23 -8.64 -52.78
N ASP A 10 11.97 -8.80 -52.36
CA ASP A 10 11.13 -9.86 -52.89
C ASP A 10 10.55 -9.45 -54.25
N GLU A 11 10.37 -10.41 -55.15
CA GLU A 11 9.82 -10.15 -56.49
C GLU A 11 8.32 -9.86 -56.45
N THR A 12 7.61 -10.38 -55.45
CA THR A 12 6.16 -10.25 -55.32
C THR A 12 5.74 -9.84 -53.91
N TRP A 13 4.73 -8.96 -53.84
CA TRP A 13 4.16 -8.51 -52.59
C TRP A 13 3.03 -9.46 -52.14
N LEU A 14 3.25 -10.14 -51.02
CA LEU A 14 2.35 -11.16 -50.45
C LEU A 14 1.49 -10.62 -49.29
N GLY A 15 1.48 -9.30 -49.10
CA GLY A 15 0.64 -8.62 -48.13
C GLY A 15 1.33 -8.24 -46.82
N ILE A 16 0.76 -7.24 -46.14
CA ILE A 16 1.41 -6.51 -45.04
C ILE A 16 1.79 -7.36 -43.82
N LYS A 17 1.13 -8.51 -43.59
CA LYS A 17 1.38 -9.40 -42.44
C LYS A 17 2.49 -10.41 -42.72
N VAL A 18 2.83 -10.67 -43.98
CA VAL A 18 3.86 -11.63 -44.37
C VAL A 18 5.24 -11.00 -44.16
N LYS A 19 6.22 -11.81 -43.77
CA LYS A 19 7.61 -11.35 -43.65
C LYS A 19 8.21 -11.30 -45.04
N HIS A 20 8.70 -10.13 -45.40
CA HIS A 20 9.36 -9.89 -46.66
C HIS A 20 10.85 -9.68 -46.45
N ARG A 21 11.64 -9.96 -47.50
CA ARG A 21 13.09 -9.74 -47.47
C ARG A 21 13.39 -8.27 -47.80
N PHE A 22 14.23 -7.66 -46.98
CA PHE A 22 14.68 -6.28 -47.13
C PHE A 22 16.20 -6.19 -46.98
N ALA A 23 16.87 -5.45 -47.85
CA ALA A 23 18.28 -5.06 -47.69
C ALA A 23 18.37 -3.72 -46.96
N CYS A 24 19.32 -3.58 -46.05
CA CYS A 24 19.67 -2.29 -45.45
C CYS A 24 20.70 -1.52 -46.30
N VAL A 25 20.79 -0.21 -46.11
CA VAL A 25 21.86 0.65 -46.65
C VAL A 25 23.29 0.16 -46.34
N HIS A 26 23.46 -0.69 -45.33
CA HIS A 26 24.75 -1.33 -44.99
C HIS A 26 24.92 -2.73 -45.61
N GLY A 27 24.06 -3.14 -46.55
CA GLY A 27 24.17 -4.43 -47.25
C GLY A 27 23.69 -5.65 -46.44
N HIS A 28 22.99 -5.45 -45.33
CA HIS A 28 22.46 -6.55 -44.51
C HIS A 28 21.05 -6.97 -44.94
N ASP A 29 20.83 -8.27 -45.10
CA ASP A 29 19.52 -8.86 -45.37
C ASP A 29 18.72 -9.09 -44.08
N THR A 30 17.46 -8.67 -44.09
CA THR A 30 16.55 -8.86 -42.95
C THR A 30 15.15 -9.26 -43.41
N HIS A 31 14.50 -10.11 -42.62
CA HIS A 31 13.16 -10.62 -42.91
C HIS A 31 12.16 -10.03 -41.92
N ILE A 32 11.37 -9.07 -42.37
CA ILE A 32 10.48 -8.29 -41.50
C ILE A 32 9.11 -8.17 -42.16
N SER A 33 8.04 -8.21 -41.37
CA SER A 33 6.72 -7.91 -41.94
C SER A 33 6.58 -6.40 -42.14
N ALA A 34 6.05 -6.00 -43.28
CA ALA A 34 5.79 -4.59 -43.54
C ALA A 34 4.85 -3.96 -42.48
N ARG A 35 3.96 -4.76 -41.88
CA ARG A 35 3.14 -4.35 -40.72
C ARG A 35 3.99 -3.92 -39.53
N ASN A 36 5.06 -4.64 -39.23
CA ASN A 36 5.94 -4.31 -38.10
C ASN A 36 6.83 -3.11 -38.40
N LEU A 37 7.27 -2.92 -39.65
CA LEU A 37 7.97 -1.71 -40.11
C LEU A 37 7.05 -0.49 -40.03
N ILE A 38 5.83 -0.58 -40.56
CA ILE A 38 4.84 0.52 -40.58
C ILE A 38 4.39 0.91 -39.15
N ARG A 39 4.23 -0.08 -38.26
CA ARG A 39 3.85 0.14 -36.85
C ARG A 39 5.04 0.47 -35.93
N GLN A 40 6.26 0.58 -36.47
CA GLN A 40 7.49 0.85 -35.73
C GLN A 40 7.73 -0.11 -34.55
N ARG A 41 7.27 -1.37 -34.67
CA ARG A 41 7.42 -2.40 -33.63
C ARG A 41 8.76 -3.14 -33.74
N GLU A 42 9.44 -3.05 -34.87
CA GLU A 42 10.79 -3.57 -35.09
C GLU A 42 11.68 -2.46 -35.64
N ILE A 43 12.90 -2.33 -35.08
CA ILE A 43 13.86 -1.26 -35.40
C ILE A 43 14.62 -1.69 -36.67
N GLY A 44 14.13 -1.29 -37.85
CA GLY A 44 14.85 -1.40 -39.13
C GLY A 44 15.62 -2.72 -39.31
N CYS A 45 16.88 -2.65 -39.72
CA CYS A 45 17.74 -3.82 -39.83
C CYS A 45 18.16 -4.36 -38.45
N ARG A 46 17.82 -5.62 -38.17
CA ARG A 46 18.18 -6.31 -36.90
C ARG A 46 19.69 -6.38 -36.68
N GLU A 47 20.46 -6.53 -37.75
CA GLU A 47 21.92 -6.62 -37.66
C GLU A 47 22.55 -5.27 -37.33
N CYS A 48 22.10 -4.20 -37.98
CA CYS A 48 22.49 -2.83 -37.62
C CYS A 48 22.10 -2.50 -36.17
N ALA A 49 20.89 -2.88 -35.74
CA ALA A 49 20.44 -2.67 -34.37
C ALA A 49 21.31 -3.45 -33.35
N ARG A 50 21.77 -4.65 -33.72
CA ARG A 50 22.70 -5.46 -32.92
C ARG A 50 24.07 -4.80 -32.82
N ILE A 51 24.61 -4.27 -33.92
CA ILE A 51 25.89 -3.54 -33.96
C ILE A 51 25.82 -2.30 -33.08
N VAL A 52 24.78 -1.48 -33.21
CA VAL A 52 24.56 -0.28 -32.39
C VAL A 52 24.42 -0.64 -30.91
N ALA A 53 23.66 -1.69 -30.58
CA ALA A 53 23.52 -2.16 -29.21
C ALA A 53 24.85 -2.68 -28.63
N ASN A 54 25.66 -3.36 -29.44
CA ASN A 54 26.99 -3.83 -29.04
C ASN A 54 27.93 -2.63 -28.77
N GLY A 55 27.96 -1.64 -29.67
CA GLY A 55 28.72 -0.41 -29.48
C GLY A 55 28.30 0.34 -28.21
N ARG A 56 26.99 0.45 -27.95
CA ARG A 56 26.47 1.07 -26.71
C ARG A 56 26.89 0.30 -25.45
N MET A 57 26.89 -1.03 -25.50
CA MET A 57 27.35 -1.88 -24.39
C MET A 57 28.82 -1.60 -24.07
N HIS A 58 29.70 -1.58 -25.08
CA HIS A 58 31.12 -1.27 -24.89
C HIS A 58 31.33 0.17 -24.37
N THR A 59 30.63 1.15 -24.94
CA THR A 59 30.72 2.56 -24.54
C THR A 59 30.30 2.76 -23.08
N GLN A 60 29.19 2.16 -22.66
CA GLN A 60 28.68 2.30 -21.29
C GLN A 60 29.57 1.59 -20.26
N ALA A 61 30.14 0.44 -20.64
CA ALA A 61 31.12 -0.25 -19.81
C ALA A 61 32.38 0.61 -19.64
N ALA A 62 32.91 1.18 -20.73
CA ALA A 62 34.08 2.06 -20.71
C ALA A 62 33.85 3.31 -19.84
N ALA A 63 32.68 3.95 -19.96
CA ALA A 63 32.27 5.08 -19.11
C ALA A 63 32.22 4.72 -17.61
N SER A 64 32.06 3.43 -17.28
CA SER A 64 32.08 2.92 -15.91
C SER A 64 33.44 2.34 -15.50
N GLY A 65 34.49 2.56 -16.30
CA GLY A 65 35.85 2.07 -16.07
C GLY A 65 36.01 0.56 -16.23
N SER A 66 35.20 -0.07 -17.09
CA SER A 66 35.20 -1.52 -17.33
C SER A 66 35.18 -1.89 -18.82
N THR A 67 35.83 -3.00 -19.16
CA THR A 67 35.88 -3.57 -20.51
C THR A 67 34.99 -4.82 -20.56
N VAL A 68 34.12 -4.92 -21.55
CA VAL A 68 33.26 -6.10 -21.73
C VAL A 68 34.05 -7.24 -22.36
N LEU A 69 33.93 -8.46 -21.81
CA LEU A 69 34.59 -9.66 -22.31
C LEU A 69 33.70 -10.48 -23.26
N ASP A 70 32.38 -10.27 -23.21
CA ASP A 70 31.44 -10.88 -24.14
C ASP A 70 31.50 -10.22 -25.52
N ARG A 71 31.42 -11.05 -26.57
CA ARG A 71 31.59 -10.63 -27.98
C ARG A 71 30.38 -9.88 -28.57
N SER A 72 29.19 -10.11 -28.02
CA SER A 72 27.94 -9.58 -28.59
C SER A 72 26.85 -9.30 -27.56
N TRP A 73 26.05 -8.29 -27.83
CA TRP A 73 24.84 -7.98 -27.07
C TRP A 73 23.76 -9.05 -27.29
N ARG A 74 23.32 -9.67 -26.19
CA ARG A 74 22.28 -10.71 -26.09
C ARG A 74 20.96 -10.21 -25.47
N GLY A 75 20.81 -8.90 -25.24
CA GLY A 75 19.61 -8.30 -24.62
C GLY A 75 19.79 -7.87 -23.16
N THR A 76 18.77 -7.20 -22.62
CA THR A 76 18.79 -6.56 -21.28
C THR A 76 18.70 -7.55 -20.12
N ALA A 77 18.07 -8.71 -20.33
CA ALA A 77 17.94 -9.77 -19.34
C ALA A 77 19.16 -10.71 -19.30
N ALA A 78 20.04 -10.66 -20.30
CA ALA A 78 21.25 -11.47 -20.33
C ALA A 78 22.31 -10.96 -19.33
N ARG A 79 23.14 -11.88 -18.82
CA ARG A 79 24.32 -11.54 -18.03
C ARG A 79 25.55 -11.37 -18.92
N TYR A 80 26.36 -10.37 -18.59
CA TYR A 80 27.61 -10.03 -19.28
C TYR A 80 28.77 -10.05 -18.29
N ARG A 81 29.92 -10.53 -18.76
CA ARG A 81 31.19 -10.53 -18.04
C ARG A 81 31.99 -9.29 -18.43
N LEU A 82 32.52 -8.61 -17.43
CA LEU A 82 33.31 -7.39 -17.58
C LEU A 82 34.60 -7.50 -16.78
N ARG A 83 35.63 -6.79 -17.21
CA ARG A 83 36.90 -6.59 -16.50
C ARG A 83 37.08 -5.12 -16.19
N CYS A 84 37.27 -4.73 -14.93
CA CYS A 84 37.52 -3.33 -14.59
C CYS A 84 38.99 -2.92 -14.79
N ALA A 85 39.29 -1.62 -14.69
CA ALA A 85 40.65 -1.09 -14.75
C ALA A 85 41.60 -1.68 -13.69
N ALA A 86 41.08 -2.07 -12.51
CA ALA A 86 41.85 -2.76 -11.46
C ALA A 86 42.05 -4.27 -11.74
N GLY A 87 41.68 -4.77 -12.93
CA GLY A 87 41.87 -6.16 -13.34
C GLY A 87 40.77 -7.15 -12.89
N HIS A 88 39.81 -6.71 -12.06
CA HIS A 88 38.75 -7.61 -11.55
C HIS A 88 37.76 -8.03 -12.64
N THR A 89 37.48 -9.33 -12.70
CA THR A 89 36.44 -9.88 -13.59
C THR A 89 35.13 -10.07 -12.82
N TRP A 90 34.04 -9.48 -13.31
CA TRP A 90 32.73 -9.47 -12.64
C TRP A 90 31.60 -9.59 -13.65
N SER A 91 30.36 -9.81 -13.19
CA SER A 91 29.21 -9.93 -14.09
C SER A 91 27.97 -9.18 -13.62
N CYS A 92 27.20 -8.65 -14.57
CA CYS A 92 25.93 -7.96 -14.31
C CYS A 92 24.91 -8.23 -15.41
N LEU A 93 23.65 -7.89 -15.15
CA LEU A 93 22.59 -7.92 -16.16
C LEU A 93 22.78 -6.78 -17.18
N GLY A 94 22.35 -6.99 -18.42
CA GLY A 94 22.42 -5.97 -19.48
C GLY A 94 21.68 -4.69 -19.12
N GLN A 95 20.54 -4.78 -18.45
CA GLN A 95 19.81 -3.61 -17.95
C GLN A 95 20.63 -2.81 -16.92
N SER A 96 21.37 -3.49 -16.04
CA SER A 96 22.23 -2.84 -15.05
C SER A 96 23.47 -2.23 -15.70
N LEU A 97 24.03 -2.89 -16.71
CA LEU A 97 25.14 -2.37 -17.52
C LEU A 97 24.73 -1.04 -18.17
N LEU A 98 23.57 -1.00 -18.83
CA LEU A 98 23.02 0.22 -19.45
C LEU A 98 22.72 1.35 -18.46
N ARG A 99 22.58 1.04 -17.16
CA ARG A 99 22.40 2.01 -16.07
C ARG A 99 23.71 2.47 -15.42
N GLY A 100 24.86 2.04 -15.94
CA GLY A 100 26.17 2.41 -15.41
C GLY A 100 26.59 1.60 -14.17
N ALA A 101 26.30 0.30 -14.15
CA ALA A 101 26.81 -0.58 -13.10
C ALA A 101 28.35 -0.52 -13.03
N ARG A 102 28.87 -0.39 -11.81
CA ARG A 102 30.31 -0.38 -11.52
C ARG A 102 30.75 -1.73 -10.97
N CYS A 103 32.06 -1.99 -11.03
CA CYS A 103 32.66 -3.21 -10.51
C CYS A 103 32.31 -3.41 -9.04
N ASN A 104 31.54 -4.47 -8.74
CA ASN A 104 31.17 -4.84 -7.39
C ASN A 104 32.39 -5.26 -6.54
N VAL A 105 33.47 -5.75 -7.17
CA VAL A 105 34.72 -6.08 -6.49
C VAL A 105 35.48 -4.81 -6.08
N CYS A 106 35.60 -3.79 -6.95
CA CYS A 106 36.18 -2.50 -6.56
C CYS A 106 35.32 -1.76 -5.52
N ALA A 107 33.99 -1.83 -5.65
CA ALA A 107 33.06 -1.28 -4.66
C ALA A 107 33.17 -2.00 -3.30
N ALA A 108 33.51 -3.29 -3.31
CA ALA A 108 33.79 -4.06 -2.09
C ALA A 108 35.14 -3.68 -1.47
N MET A 109 36.18 -3.40 -2.27
CA MET A 109 37.50 -2.97 -1.76
C MET A 109 37.51 -1.55 -1.19
N THR A 110 36.58 -0.69 -1.62
CA THR A 110 36.38 0.67 -1.07
C THR A 110 35.38 0.72 0.10
N GLY A 111 34.97 -0.44 0.63
CA GLY A 111 34.13 -0.53 1.84
C GLY A 111 32.66 -0.15 1.66
N ALA A 112 32.18 0.01 0.43
CA ALA A 112 30.83 0.54 0.19
C ALA A 112 29.71 -0.53 0.16
N GLN A 113 30.00 -1.84 0.12
CA GLN A 113 28.97 -2.86 0.33
C GLN A 113 29.42 -4.12 1.08
N ARG A 114 28.48 -4.65 1.87
CA ARG A 114 28.56 -5.85 2.72
C ARG A 114 29.05 -7.08 1.94
N GLY A 115 30.17 -7.67 2.36
CA GLY A 115 30.35 -9.12 2.23
C GLY A 115 31.71 -9.73 1.90
N VAL A 116 32.85 -9.02 1.83
CA VAL A 116 34.16 -9.64 1.52
C VAL A 116 35.28 -8.98 2.38
N PRO A 117 36.37 -9.72 2.75
CA PRO A 117 37.24 -9.43 3.90
C PRO A 117 38.04 -8.12 3.77
N LEU A 118 37.97 -7.31 4.82
CA LEU A 118 39.01 -6.31 5.16
C LEU A 118 40.38 -7.00 5.23
N SER A 119 41.39 -6.53 4.49
CA SER A 119 42.76 -7.07 4.54
C SER A 119 43.40 -6.96 5.93
N ASP A 120 42.91 -6.04 6.76
CA ASP A 120 43.30 -5.81 8.17
C ASP A 120 42.31 -6.44 9.17
N GLY A 121 41.42 -7.34 8.72
CA GLY A 121 40.30 -7.82 9.53
C GLY A 121 40.70 -8.59 10.79
N LEU A 122 41.80 -9.36 10.75
CA LEU A 122 42.31 -10.04 11.94
C LEU A 122 42.91 -9.06 12.95
N GLU A 123 43.67 -8.07 12.48
CA GLU A 123 44.28 -7.05 13.31
C GLU A 123 43.22 -6.20 14.01
N ARG A 124 42.14 -5.87 13.30
CA ARG A 124 40.96 -5.19 13.90
C ARG A 124 40.30 -6.05 14.98
N LEU A 125 40.12 -7.34 14.74
CA LEU A 125 39.56 -8.26 15.75
C LEU A 125 40.47 -8.37 16.97
N ARG A 126 41.80 -8.40 16.78
CA ARG A 126 42.79 -8.40 17.86
C ARG A 126 42.82 -7.07 18.62
N ALA A 127 42.75 -5.94 17.92
CA ALA A 127 42.70 -4.61 18.53
C ALA A 127 41.44 -4.41 19.38
N ILE A 128 40.27 -4.85 18.88
CA ILE A 128 39.02 -4.81 19.66
C ILE A 128 39.11 -5.75 20.87
N ALA A 129 39.69 -6.93 20.71
CA ALA A 129 39.93 -7.85 21.82
C ALA A 129 40.80 -7.21 22.90
N ALA A 130 41.93 -6.62 22.51
CA ALA A 130 42.86 -5.94 23.41
C ALA A 130 42.18 -4.76 24.14
N ARG A 131 41.37 -3.95 23.43
CA ARG A 131 40.60 -2.85 24.02
C ARG A 131 39.62 -3.31 25.11
N HIS A 132 39.10 -4.53 25.00
CA HIS A 132 38.24 -5.14 26.01
C HIS A 132 38.99 -6.01 27.03
N GLY A 133 40.32 -5.92 27.08
CA GLY A 133 41.18 -6.70 27.97
C GLY A 133 41.15 -8.20 27.69
N GLY A 134 40.83 -8.60 26.47
CA GLY A 134 40.78 -10.00 26.04
C GLY A 134 41.69 -10.30 24.85
N ALA A 135 41.67 -11.54 24.38
CA ALA A 135 42.47 -12.03 23.27
C ALA A 135 41.58 -12.67 22.19
N CYS A 136 41.93 -12.44 20.93
CA CYS A 136 41.46 -13.25 19.81
C CYS A 136 42.34 -14.50 19.71
N LEU A 137 41.74 -15.67 19.85
CA LEU A 137 42.43 -16.97 19.78
C LEU A 137 42.54 -17.51 18.35
N SER A 138 41.83 -16.89 17.40
CA SER A 138 41.90 -17.27 15.99
C SER A 138 43.15 -16.69 15.31
N THR A 139 43.79 -17.51 14.49
CA THR A 139 45.05 -17.19 13.77
C THR A 139 44.84 -16.62 12.38
N ASP A 140 43.69 -16.90 11.76
CA ASP A 140 43.41 -16.59 10.36
C ASP A 140 42.10 -15.82 10.19
N TYR A 141 42.01 -14.96 9.17
CA TYR A 141 40.81 -14.20 8.86
C TYR A 141 40.07 -14.73 7.63
N ALA A 142 38.99 -15.46 7.86
CA ALA A 142 38.10 -15.99 6.83
C ALA A 142 36.93 -15.04 6.46
N GLY A 143 37.03 -13.75 6.83
CA GLY A 143 36.02 -12.72 6.55
C GLY A 143 35.05 -12.44 7.69
N SER A 144 34.28 -11.34 7.57
CA SER A 144 33.45 -10.83 8.68
C SER A 144 32.26 -11.73 9.06
N SER A 145 31.82 -12.64 8.20
CA SER A 145 30.76 -13.61 8.50
C SER A 145 31.26 -14.87 9.19
N ALA A 146 32.57 -15.14 9.15
CA ALA A 146 33.18 -16.32 9.76
C ALA A 146 33.20 -16.24 11.29
N PHE A 147 33.33 -17.40 11.93
CA PHE A 147 33.33 -17.53 13.38
C PHE A 147 34.76 -17.53 13.92
N TYR A 148 34.99 -16.68 14.93
CA TYR A 148 36.29 -16.50 15.58
C TYR A 148 36.17 -16.80 17.07
N ARG A 149 37.25 -17.36 17.64
CA ARG A 149 37.34 -17.67 19.07
C ARG A 149 37.97 -16.49 19.82
N PHE A 150 37.38 -16.12 20.95
CA PHE A 150 37.86 -15.04 21.80
C PHE A 150 37.89 -15.48 23.26
N ARG A 151 38.77 -14.86 24.04
CA ARG A 151 38.87 -15.00 25.49
C ARG A 151 38.83 -13.61 26.14
N CYS A 152 38.03 -13.40 27.17
CA CYS A 152 37.98 -12.11 27.88
C CYS A 152 38.92 -12.08 29.09
N ALA A 153 39.11 -10.88 29.67
CA ALA A 153 39.88 -10.67 30.90
C ALA A 153 39.48 -11.59 32.07
N GLN A 154 38.21 -11.99 32.12
CA GLN A 154 37.64 -12.84 33.18
C GLN A 154 37.76 -14.34 32.85
N GLY A 155 38.56 -14.71 31.85
CA GLY A 155 38.82 -16.11 31.48
C GLY A 155 37.74 -16.79 30.66
N HIS A 156 36.62 -16.13 30.33
CA HIS A 156 35.57 -16.76 29.51
C HIS A 156 36.02 -16.86 28.06
N GLU A 157 35.94 -18.08 27.50
CA GLU A 157 36.12 -18.33 26.07
C GLU A 157 34.77 -18.45 25.35
N TRP A 158 34.65 -17.84 24.17
CA TRP A 158 33.47 -18.01 23.31
C TRP A 158 33.83 -17.89 21.84
N GLN A 159 32.92 -18.39 21.00
CA GLN A 159 32.99 -18.25 19.55
C GLN A 159 31.86 -17.36 19.04
N THR A 160 32.15 -16.39 18.18
CA THR A 160 31.14 -15.55 17.55
C THR A 160 31.58 -15.08 16.16
N ARG A 161 30.64 -14.52 15.39
CA ARG A 161 30.94 -14.03 14.04
C ARG A 161 31.78 -12.74 14.11
N GLY A 162 32.73 -12.59 13.21
CA GLY A 162 33.62 -11.41 13.16
C GLY A 162 32.84 -10.09 13.07
N SER A 163 31.72 -10.07 12.36
CA SER A 163 30.84 -8.91 12.18
C SER A 163 30.18 -8.44 13.48
N VAL A 164 29.93 -9.35 14.42
CA VAL A 164 29.35 -9.03 15.74
C VAL A 164 30.34 -8.23 16.58
N VAL A 165 31.63 -8.57 16.48
CA VAL A 165 32.71 -7.89 17.20
C VAL A 165 33.12 -6.60 16.48
N LEU A 166 33.26 -6.63 15.15
CA LEU A 166 33.72 -5.51 14.33
C LEU A 166 32.69 -4.37 14.23
N TYR A 167 31.41 -4.68 14.09
CA TYR A 167 30.38 -3.67 13.77
C TYR A 167 29.34 -3.46 14.87
N HIS A 168 29.08 -4.47 15.70
CA HIS A 168 28.01 -4.41 16.71
C HIS A 168 28.53 -4.16 18.15
N ASN A 169 29.83 -3.93 18.31
CA ASN A 169 30.50 -3.61 19.58
C ASN A 169 30.14 -4.59 20.74
N SER A 170 29.82 -5.83 20.39
CA SER A 170 29.39 -6.87 21.34
C SER A 170 30.55 -7.82 21.61
N TRP A 171 30.96 -7.91 22.88
CA TRP A 171 32.13 -8.67 23.31
C TRP A 171 31.73 -9.98 24.04
N CYS A 172 31.91 -10.05 25.37
CA CYS A 172 31.65 -11.25 26.15
C CYS A 172 30.23 -11.25 26.74
N LYS A 173 29.37 -12.17 26.27
CA LYS A 173 27.99 -12.32 26.77
C LYS A 173 27.93 -12.69 28.25
N SER A 174 28.85 -13.51 28.75
CA SER A 174 28.91 -13.92 30.16
C SER A 174 29.25 -12.73 31.07
N CYS A 175 30.22 -11.90 30.68
CA CYS A 175 30.54 -10.66 31.40
C CYS A 175 29.42 -9.63 31.29
N ALA A 176 28.78 -9.50 30.12
CA ALA A 176 27.63 -8.61 29.93
C ALA A 176 26.43 -9.04 30.79
N ARG A 177 26.17 -10.34 30.93
CA ARG A 177 25.09 -10.90 31.75
C ARG A 177 25.36 -10.75 33.25
N LYS A 178 26.62 -10.85 33.70
CA LYS A 178 27.02 -10.49 35.09
C LYS A 178 26.85 -8.98 35.34
N ARG A 179 27.33 -8.11 34.45
CA ARG A 179 27.15 -6.64 34.54
C ARG A 179 25.68 -6.20 34.53
N ALA A 180 24.81 -6.93 33.81
CA ALA A 180 23.37 -6.64 33.76
C ALA A 180 22.61 -7.05 35.05
N ARG A 181 23.18 -7.95 35.86
CA ARG A 181 22.56 -8.48 37.09
C ARG A 181 22.98 -7.74 38.36
N LEU A 182 24.15 -7.10 38.38
CA LEU A 182 24.64 -6.34 39.53
C LEU A 182 25.13 -4.97 39.05
N LEU A 183 24.22 -3.99 39.03
CA LEU A 183 24.61 -2.60 39.28
C LEU A 183 24.47 -2.43 40.81
N PRO A 184 25.57 -2.34 41.57
CA PRO A 184 25.51 -2.17 43.03
C PRO A 184 24.65 -0.97 43.43
N ASP A 185 24.74 0.13 42.68
CA ASP A 185 23.93 1.35 42.87
C ASP A 185 22.73 1.43 41.91
N GLY A 186 22.23 0.29 41.42
CA GLY A 186 21.21 0.23 40.37
C GLY A 186 19.93 0.97 40.75
N LEU A 187 19.53 0.92 42.02
CA LEU A 187 18.35 1.63 42.52
C LEU A 187 18.59 3.14 42.60
N ALA A 188 19.72 3.57 43.17
CA ALA A 188 20.08 4.98 43.29
C ALA A 188 20.18 5.67 41.92
N ARG A 189 20.74 4.98 40.92
CA ARG A 189 20.80 5.47 39.53
C ARG A 189 19.42 5.57 38.90
N LEU A 190 18.55 4.62 39.19
CA LEU A 190 17.18 4.60 38.67
C LEU A 190 16.34 5.73 39.30
N GLN A 191 16.52 6.00 40.59
CA GLN A 191 15.91 7.12 41.31
C GLN A 191 16.46 8.47 40.81
N ALA A 192 17.77 8.59 40.59
CA ALA A 192 18.38 9.79 40.02
C ALA A 192 17.87 10.06 38.59
N ALA A 193 17.79 9.04 37.74
CA ALA A 193 17.23 9.17 36.40
C ALA A 193 15.75 9.56 36.42
N ALA A 194 14.99 9.06 37.40
CA ALA A 194 13.60 9.49 37.61
C ALA A 194 13.50 10.97 37.99
N ALA A 195 14.37 11.42 38.89
CA ALA A 195 14.42 12.82 39.33
C ALA A 195 14.79 13.78 38.20
N VAL A 196 15.71 13.40 37.30
CA VAL A 196 16.06 14.18 36.09
C VAL A 196 14.83 14.42 35.20
N HIS A 197 13.92 13.45 35.13
CA HIS A 197 12.66 13.57 34.38
C HIS A 197 11.51 14.17 35.22
N GLY A 198 11.81 14.77 36.37
CA GLY A 198 10.84 15.40 37.27
C GLY A 198 9.90 14.41 37.95
N GLY A 199 10.25 13.13 38.03
CA GLY A 199 9.43 12.10 38.66
C GLY A 199 10.17 11.28 39.70
N ARG A 200 9.55 10.21 40.18
CA ARG A 200 10.04 9.34 41.26
C ARG A 200 9.98 7.88 40.84
N CYS A 201 10.96 7.10 41.29
CA CYS A 201 10.88 5.64 41.22
C CYS A 201 10.25 5.14 42.52
N LEU A 202 9.15 4.40 42.41
CA LEU A 202 8.40 3.85 43.54
C LEU A 202 8.85 2.42 43.91
N SER A 203 9.77 1.82 43.14
CA SER A 203 10.29 0.50 43.47
C SER A 203 11.33 0.58 44.58
N GLU A 204 11.23 -0.30 45.57
CA GLU A 204 12.11 -0.36 46.75
C GLU A 204 13.40 -1.16 46.50
N SER A 205 13.45 -1.96 45.44
CA SER A 205 14.63 -2.78 45.10
C SER A 205 14.90 -2.82 43.60
N PHE A 206 16.18 -2.87 43.23
CA PHE A 206 16.61 -2.98 41.84
C PHE A 206 16.73 -4.44 41.42
N ARG A 207 15.81 -4.88 40.55
CA ARG A 207 15.74 -6.29 40.07
C ARG A 207 16.47 -6.51 38.74
N GLY A 208 17.28 -5.54 38.30
CA GLY A 208 18.04 -5.57 37.05
C GLY A 208 17.44 -4.72 35.93
N THR A 209 18.24 -4.44 34.90
CA THR A 209 17.85 -3.51 33.81
C THR A 209 16.71 -4.04 32.93
N ALA A 210 16.54 -5.35 32.86
CA ALA A 210 15.45 -6.01 32.14
C ALA A 210 14.19 -6.24 32.99
N ALA A 211 14.21 -5.88 34.28
CA ALA A 211 13.05 -6.01 35.14
C ALA A 211 12.16 -4.75 35.10
N ARG A 212 10.87 -4.96 35.35
CA ARG A 212 9.88 -3.89 35.46
C ARG A 212 9.95 -3.26 36.86
N HIS A 213 9.96 -1.94 36.86
CA HIS A 213 9.96 -1.09 38.05
C HIS A 213 8.83 -0.07 37.90
N THR A 214 8.32 0.39 39.04
CA THR A 214 7.20 1.32 39.10
C THR A 214 7.74 2.74 39.20
N PHE A 215 7.17 3.64 38.41
CA PHE A 215 7.56 5.04 38.32
C PHE A 215 6.33 5.94 38.40
N GLU A 216 6.55 7.15 38.91
CA GLU A 216 5.60 8.24 38.94
C GLU A 216 6.23 9.47 38.27
N CYS A 217 5.52 10.19 37.41
CA CYS A 217 6.03 11.44 36.81
C CYS A 217 5.53 12.68 37.56
N ALA A 218 6.08 13.86 37.22
CA ALA A 218 5.64 15.15 37.75
C ALA A 218 4.11 15.39 37.66
N ALA A 219 3.47 14.84 36.63
CA ALA A 219 2.02 14.95 36.41
C ALA A 219 1.19 13.89 37.19
N GLY A 220 1.80 13.12 38.09
CA GLY A 220 1.15 12.09 38.91
C GLY A 220 0.80 10.80 38.17
N HIS A 221 1.33 10.58 36.96
CA HIS A 221 1.10 9.32 36.25
C HIS A 221 1.98 8.21 36.82
N VAL A 222 1.36 7.15 37.31
CA VAL A 222 2.04 5.93 37.75
C VAL A 222 2.04 4.88 36.63
N TRP A 223 3.20 4.30 36.34
CA TRP A 223 3.33 3.20 35.37
C TRP A 223 4.47 2.24 35.72
N GLU A 224 4.41 1.04 35.15
CA GLU A 224 5.51 0.08 35.17
C GLU A 224 6.34 0.16 33.89
N GLY A 225 7.65 0.34 34.03
CA GLY A 225 8.60 0.43 32.92
C GLY A 225 9.84 -0.41 33.15
N TYR A 226 10.56 -0.74 32.07
CA TYR A 226 11.86 -1.41 32.18
C TYR A 226 12.92 -0.40 32.64
N ALA A 227 13.72 -0.77 33.65
CA ALA A 227 14.79 0.10 34.14
C ALA A 227 15.79 0.49 33.04
N GLY A 228 16.09 -0.42 32.10
CA GLY A 228 16.96 -0.14 30.96
C GLY A 228 16.41 0.93 30.00
N SER A 229 15.09 1.04 29.86
CA SER A 229 14.47 2.07 29.01
C SER A 229 14.66 3.47 29.58
N VAL A 230 14.55 3.60 30.90
CA VAL A 230 14.74 4.86 31.62
C VAL A 230 16.22 5.24 31.66
N LEU A 231 17.10 4.28 31.96
CA LEU A 231 18.53 4.55 32.16
C LEU A 231 19.31 4.79 30.86
N TYR A 232 18.95 4.13 29.75
CA TYR A 232 19.78 4.12 28.54
C TYR A 232 19.06 4.62 27.28
N SER A 233 17.74 4.50 27.21
CA SER A 233 16.98 4.84 26.00
C SER A 233 16.21 6.17 26.12
N GLY A 234 16.32 6.87 27.26
CA GLY A 234 15.61 8.13 27.52
C GLY A 234 14.09 8.01 27.56
N GLY A 235 13.56 6.78 27.69
CA GLY A 235 12.12 6.54 27.71
C GLY A 235 11.54 6.74 29.10
N TRP A 236 10.69 7.75 29.27
CA TRP A 236 10.05 8.11 30.54
C TRP A 236 8.54 7.82 30.55
N CYS A 237 7.70 8.84 30.77
CA CYS A 237 6.25 8.72 30.80
C CYS A 237 5.65 8.81 29.40
N ARG A 238 5.14 7.68 28.88
CA ARG A 238 4.44 7.63 27.57
C ARG A 238 3.13 8.42 27.54
N ARG A 239 2.55 8.75 28.69
CA ARG A 239 1.37 9.63 28.77
C ARG A 239 1.80 11.08 28.57
N CYS A 240 2.73 11.59 29.39
CA CYS A 240 3.29 12.94 29.21
C CYS A 240 3.94 13.17 27.84
N GLY A 241 4.65 12.19 27.27
CA GLY A 241 5.20 12.32 25.92
C GLY A 241 4.13 12.43 24.83
N ARG A 242 2.95 11.82 25.03
CA ARG A 242 1.79 12.00 24.14
C ARG A 242 1.06 13.31 24.43
N ASP A 243 1.03 13.74 25.69
CA ASP A 243 0.37 14.99 26.10
C ASP A 243 1.16 16.23 25.67
N GLY A 244 2.50 16.20 25.64
CA GLY A 244 3.31 17.27 25.05
C GLY A 244 3.14 17.44 23.53
N GLN A 245 2.62 16.43 22.83
CA GLN A 245 2.21 16.53 21.42
C GLN A 245 0.72 16.89 21.25
N ARG A 246 -0.05 16.99 22.33
CA ARG A 246 -1.48 17.33 22.30
C ARG A 246 -1.63 18.81 22.63
N SER A 247 -2.18 19.56 21.69
CA SER A 247 -2.50 20.99 21.83
C SER A 247 -3.10 21.27 23.22
N ALA A 248 -2.42 22.15 23.97
CA ALA A 248 -2.83 22.60 25.30
C ALA A 248 -4.28 23.14 25.31
N ASP A 249 -4.75 23.62 24.15
CA ASP A 249 -6.09 24.17 23.94
C ASP A 249 -7.19 23.12 23.76
N GLY A 250 -6.84 21.82 23.79
CA GLY A 250 -7.80 20.74 23.56
C GLY A 250 -8.94 20.69 24.58
N LEU A 251 -8.65 20.97 25.85
CA LEU A 251 -9.67 21.03 26.90
C LEU A 251 -10.56 22.26 26.75
N ALA A 252 -9.94 23.42 26.56
CA ALA A 252 -10.62 24.70 26.41
C ALA A 252 -11.63 24.66 25.26
N ARG A 253 -11.25 24.04 24.13
CA ARG A 253 -12.15 23.83 23.00
C ARG A 253 -13.34 22.94 23.32
N LEU A 254 -13.15 21.85 24.08
CA LEU A 254 -14.26 20.98 24.48
C LEU A 254 -15.22 21.68 25.45
N GLN A 255 -14.67 22.47 26.38
CA GLN A 255 -15.46 23.26 27.32
C GLN A 255 -16.22 24.37 26.61
N GLU A 256 -15.61 25.04 25.63
CA GLU A 256 -16.27 26.09 24.83
C GLU A 256 -17.37 25.50 23.93
N THR A 257 -17.11 24.39 23.23
CA THR A 257 -18.16 23.69 22.46
C THR A 257 -19.32 23.24 23.36
N ALA A 258 -19.02 22.81 24.59
CA ALA A 258 -20.06 22.47 25.55
C ALA A 258 -20.93 23.69 25.91
N ARG A 259 -20.30 24.83 26.18
CA ARG A 259 -20.96 26.10 26.48
C ARG A 259 -21.84 26.58 25.33
N GLN A 260 -21.36 26.47 24.09
CA GLN A 260 -22.11 26.82 22.87
C GLN A 260 -23.40 26.01 22.72
N HIS A 261 -23.40 24.74 23.13
CA HIS A 261 -24.59 23.90 23.14
C HIS A 261 -25.40 23.98 24.45
N GLY A 262 -25.18 25.02 25.27
CA GLY A 262 -25.91 25.26 26.51
C GLY A 262 -25.66 24.21 27.59
N GLY A 263 -24.53 23.49 27.55
CA GLY A 263 -24.18 22.50 28.55
C GLY A 263 -22.75 22.63 29.07
N GLN A 264 -22.29 21.62 29.79
CA GLN A 264 -21.04 21.64 30.54
C GLN A 264 -20.22 20.38 30.25
N CYS A 265 -18.91 20.57 30.03
CA CYS A 265 -17.96 19.47 30.03
C CYS A 265 -17.48 19.25 31.47
N LEU A 266 -17.66 18.03 32.00
CA LEU A 266 -17.28 17.67 33.38
C LEU A 266 -15.83 17.19 33.48
N ALA A 267 -15.05 17.31 32.40
CA ALA A 267 -13.66 16.86 32.38
C ALA A 267 -12.72 17.95 32.92
N GLY A 268 -11.87 17.57 33.89
CA GLY A 268 -10.82 18.44 34.44
C GLY A 268 -9.50 18.39 33.68
N ARG A 269 -9.34 17.48 32.70
CA ARG A 269 -8.13 17.36 31.86
C ARG A 269 -8.46 16.84 30.47
N TYR A 270 -7.58 17.11 29.50
CA TYR A 270 -7.73 16.66 28.12
C TYR A 270 -6.87 15.41 27.84
N ASP A 271 -7.52 14.26 27.74
CA ASP A 271 -6.89 12.96 27.47
C ASP A 271 -6.73 12.67 25.94
N GLY A 272 -7.07 13.62 25.06
CA GLY A 272 -6.97 13.54 23.59
C GLY A 272 -8.31 13.52 22.83
N ARG A 273 -8.29 13.69 21.50
CA ARG A 273 -9.53 13.80 20.67
C ARG A 273 -10.42 12.55 20.72
N VAL A 274 -9.82 11.37 20.78
CA VAL A 274 -10.55 10.09 20.80
C VAL A 274 -10.84 9.58 22.21
N ALA A 275 -10.36 10.29 23.24
CA ALA A 275 -10.70 9.96 24.62
C ALA A 275 -12.16 10.29 24.91
N ARG A 276 -12.73 9.57 25.87
CA ARG A 276 -14.12 9.68 26.29
C ARG A 276 -14.23 10.67 27.45
N TYR A 277 -15.18 11.59 27.36
CA TYR A 277 -15.42 12.65 28.32
C TYR A 277 -16.89 12.67 28.70
N ARG A 278 -17.17 13.07 29.94
CA ARG A 278 -18.52 13.24 30.47
C ARG A 278 -19.01 14.67 30.23
N PHE A 279 -20.24 14.79 29.74
CA PHE A 279 -20.89 16.07 29.46
C PHE A 279 -22.28 16.10 30.11
N ARG A 280 -22.76 17.29 30.42
CA ARG A 280 -24.11 17.57 30.94
C ARG A 280 -24.79 18.59 30.03
N CYS A 281 -26.02 18.36 29.58
CA CYS A 281 -26.77 19.36 28.80
C CYS A 281 -27.66 20.23 29.70
N VAL A 282 -28.31 21.24 29.09
CA VAL A 282 -29.29 22.11 29.75
C VAL A 282 -30.44 21.34 30.40
N GLU A 283 -30.96 20.31 29.73
CA GLU A 283 -32.01 19.40 30.22
C GLU A 283 -31.52 18.47 31.35
N GLY A 284 -30.26 18.59 31.79
CA GLY A 284 -29.69 17.81 32.87
C GLY A 284 -29.19 16.41 32.48
N HIS A 285 -29.31 15.99 31.21
CA HIS A 285 -28.79 14.70 30.78
C HIS A 285 -27.27 14.65 30.89
N ILE A 286 -26.75 13.60 31.52
CA ILE A 286 -25.32 13.31 31.62
C ILE A 286 -25.00 12.14 30.70
N TRP A 287 -24.06 12.33 29.78
CA TRP A 287 -23.60 11.25 28.89
C TRP A 287 -22.08 11.29 28.71
N GLU A 288 -21.55 10.18 28.18
CA GLU A 288 -20.13 10.02 27.91
C GLU A 288 -19.90 9.73 26.43
N THR A 289 -19.10 10.56 25.78
CA THR A 289 -18.76 10.44 24.35
C THR A 289 -17.33 10.88 24.09
N THR A 290 -16.82 10.64 22.87
CA THR A 290 -15.48 11.08 22.51
C THR A 290 -15.43 12.57 22.20
N GLY A 291 -14.33 13.23 22.58
CA GLY A 291 -14.17 14.67 22.36
C GLY A 291 -14.30 15.07 20.89
N GLN A 292 -13.86 14.21 19.96
CA GLN A 292 -13.96 14.43 18.52
C GLN A 292 -15.42 14.53 18.03
N ILE A 293 -16.34 13.77 18.63
CA ILE A 293 -17.76 13.78 18.24
C ILE A 293 -18.39 15.13 18.63
N VAL A 294 -18.09 15.59 19.83
CA VAL A 294 -18.54 16.91 20.33
C VAL A 294 -17.96 18.04 19.50
N LEU A 295 -16.65 18.01 19.22
CA LEU A 295 -15.99 19.03 18.39
C LEU A 295 -16.48 19.06 16.94
N ARG A 296 -17.18 18.01 16.47
CA ARG A 296 -17.82 17.95 15.14
C ARG A 296 -19.28 18.45 15.16
N GLY A 297 -19.80 18.84 16.32
CA GLY A 297 -21.15 19.41 16.49
C GLY A 297 -22.22 18.43 16.99
N ALA A 298 -21.87 17.18 17.31
CA ALA A 298 -22.82 16.24 17.91
C ALA A 298 -22.80 16.34 19.44
N TRP A 299 -23.95 16.71 20.03
CA TRP A 299 -24.06 17.06 21.44
C TRP A 299 -24.74 15.99 22.30
N CYS A 300 -25.99 16.20 22.71
CA CYS A 300 -26.72 15.32 23.62
C CYS A 300 -27.57 14.29 22.86
N PRO A 301 -27.31 12.97 23.01
CA PRO A 301 -28.07 11.94 22.32
C PRO A 301 -29.51 11.82 22.82
N ALA A 302 -29.78 12.08 24.11
CA ALA A 302 -31.13 12.05 24.66
C ALA A 302 -31.98 13.22 24.13
N CYS A 303 -31.43 14.44 24.10
CA CYS A 303 -32.10 15.58 23.47
C CYS A 303 -32.28 15.36 21.97
N ALA A 304 -31.25 14.89 21.25
CA ALA A 304 -31.34 14.60 19.82
C ALA A 304 -32.37 13.50 19.51
N ALA A 305 -32.46 12.45 20.34
CA ALA A 305 -33.46 11.39 20.22
C ALA A 305 -34.87 11.89 20.57
N SER A 306 -35.00 12.81 21.53
CA SER A 306 -36.29 13.43 21.89
C SER A 306 -36.77 14.36 20.78
N THR A 307 -35.90 15.19 20.20
CA THR A 307 -36.23 16.03 19.03
C THR A 307 -36.53 15.17 17.80
N ALA A 308 -35.73 14.14 17.51
CA ALA A 308 -36.02 13.20 16.43
C ALA A 308 -37.31 12.41 16.68
N GLY A 309 -37.62 12.06 17.93
CA GLY A 309 -38.86 11.40 18.34
C GLY A 309 -40.09 12.32 18.20
N GLN A 310 -39.97 13.59 18.58
CA GLN A 310 -41.01 14.62 18.44
C GLN A 310 -41.26 14.99 16.96
N SER A 311 -40.22 15.04 16.13
CA SER A 311 -40.36 15.22 14.67
C SER A 311 -40.96 14.00 13.97
N LEU A 312 -40.95 12.81 14.58
CA LEU A 312 -41.45 11.56 13.99
C LEU A 312 -42.80 11.08 14.56
N LEU A 313 -43.34 11.74 15.59
CA LEU A 313 -44.66 11.45 16.17
C LEU A 313 -45.81 12.31 15.61
N HIS A 314 -45.53 13.21 14.67
CA HIS A 314 -46.60 14.07 14.13
C HIS A 314 -47.66 13.26 13.39
N ALA A 315 -48.92 13.64 13.59
CA ALA A 315 -50.15 13.15 12.98
C ALA A 315 -50.10 12.95 11.45
N HIS A 316 -49.08 13.48 10.77
CA HIS A 316 -48.85 13.41 9.34
C HIS A 316 -48.00 12.22 8.87
N GLY A 317 -47.40 11.43 9.77
CA GLY A 317 -46.52 10.31 9.37
C GLY A 317 -47.24 9.26 8.52
N LEU A 318 -48.49 8.93 8.86
CA LEU A 318 -49.33 8.05 8.04
C LEU A 318 -49.80 8.74 6.76
N ALA A 319 -50.10 10.04 6.81
CA ALA A 319 -50.48 10.83 5.64
C ALA A 319 -49.37 10.85 4.59
N MET A 320 -48.11 11.04 4.98
CA MET A 320 -46.95 10.99 4.09
C MET A 320 -46.73 9.60 3.47
N LEU A 321 -46.94 8.53 4.25
CA LEU A 321 -46.87 7.16 3.71
C LEU A 321 -47.98 6.88 2.70
N ARG A 322 -49.20 7.38 2.96
CA ARG A 322 -50.35 7.28 2.03
C ARG A 322 -50.15 8.12 0.77
N GLU A 323 -49.63 9.33 0.90
CA GLU A 323 -49.27 10.19 -0.24
C GLU A 323 -48.19 9.54 -1.11
N ARG A 324 -47.13 8.99 -0.51
CA ARG A 324 -46.10 8.25 -1.25
C ARG A 324 -46.64 6.99 -1.92
N ALA A 325 -47.58 6.31 -1.28
CA ALA A 325 -48.24 5.15 -1.86
C ALA A 325 -49.07 5.51 -3.08
N THR A 326 -49.93 6.51 -2.95
CA THR A 326 -50.81 7.00 -4.01
C THR A 326 -50.02 7.57 -5.18
N ALA A 327 -48.94 8.32 -4.93
CA ALA A 327 -48.03 8.82 -5.96
C ALA A 327 -47.33 7.69 -6.75
N ARG A 328 -47.30 6.46 -6.23
CA ARG A 328 -46.76 5.27 -6.90
C ARG A 328 -47.85 4.28 -7.33
N GLY A 329 -49.10 4.74 -7.40
CA GLY A 329 -50.24 3.93 -7.85
C GLY A 329 -50.62 2.81 -6.88
N GLY A 330 -50.27 2.92 -5.60
CA GLY A 330 -50.61 1.93 -4.59
C GLY A 330 -51.25 2.53 -3.34
N VAL A 331 -51.48 1.68 -2.34
CA VAL A 331 -52.16 2.05 -1.09
C VAL A 331 -51.38 1.56 0.12
N CYS A 332 -51.41 2.34 1.20
CA CYS A 332 -50.96 1.90 2.52
C CYS A 332 -52.15 1.28 3.26
N LEU A 333 -51.99 0.06 3.76
CA LEU A 333 -53.05 -0.72 4.40
C LEU A 333 -53.15 -0.46 5.91
N GLU A 334 -52.26 0.34 6.47
CA GLU A 334 -52.27 0.65 7.91
C GLU A 334 -53.27 1.76 8.24
N GLU A 335 -53.96 1.58 9.36
CA GLU A 335 -54.87 2.57 9.94
C GLU A 335 -54.17 3.51 10.91
N THR A 336 -53.07 3.05 11.53
CA THR A 336 -52.31 3.82 12.53
C THR A 336 -50.82 3.86 12.20
N TYR A 337 -50.16 4.95 12.59
CA TYR A 337 -48.74 5.10 12.35
C TYR A 337 -47.90 4.35 13.39
N LEU A 338 -47.37 3.19 12.99
CA LEU A 338 -46.50 2.34 13.84
C LEU A 338 -45.06 2.87 14.03
N GLY A 339 -44.72 4.06 13.51
CA GLY A 339 -43.37 4.64 13.58
C GLY A 339 -42.47 4.33 12.38
N THR A 340 -41.35 5.05 12.23
CA THR A 340 -40.44 4.92 11.07
C THR A 340 -39.63 3.63 11.03
N ALA A 341 -39.34 3.04 12.19
CA ALA A 341 -38.51 1.85 12.32
C ALA A 341 -39.31 0.54 12.18
N ARG A 342 -40.64 0.59 12.36
CA ARG A 342 -41.53 -0.57 12.22
C ARG A 342 -42.00 -0.72 10.77
N GLY A 343 -42.39 -1.96 10.44
CA GLY A 343 -42.94 -2.31 9.14
C GLY A 343 -44.41 -1.88 9.04
N HIS A 344 -44.78 -1.36 7.88
CA HIS A 344 -46.15 -1.01 7.49
C HIS A 344 -46.51 -1.83 6.26
N ARG A 345 -47.78 -2.25 6.15
CA ARG A 345 -48.29 -2.99 4.98
C ARG A 345 -48.68 -2.05 3.84
N PHE A 346 -48.32 -2.43 2.62
CA PHE A 346 -48.63 -1.70 1.38
C PHE A 346 -49.12 -2.66 0.29
N ARG A 347 -49.91 -2.13 -0.65
CA ARG A 347 -50.34 -2.80 -1.88
C ARG A 347 -50.03 -1.93 -3.10
N CYS A 348 -49.45 -2.46 -4.19
CA CYS A 348 -49.19 -1.69 -5.42
C CYS A 348 -50.34 -1.83 -6.44
N SER A 349 -50.23 -1.11 -7.57
CA SER A 349 -51.15 -1.19 -8.71
C SER A 349 -51.28 -2.60 -9.28
N GLU A 350 -50.18 -3.35 -9.32
CA GLU A 350 -50.13 -4.74 -9.79
C GLU A 350 -50.70 -5.75 -8.77
N GLY A 351 -51.23 -5.27 -7.63
CA GLY A 351 -51.84 -6.12 -6.61
C GLY A 351 -50.86 -6.77 -5.60
N HIS A 352 -49.55 -6.52 -5.71
CA HIS A 352 -48.58 -7.07 -4.76
C HIS A 352 -48.75 -6.46 -3.37
N GLU A 353 -48.85 -7.31 -2.34
CA GLU A 353 -48.82 -6.89 -0.93
C GLU A 353 -47.47 -7.18 -0.29
N TRP A 354 -46.91 -6.21 0.43
CA TRP A 354 -45.67 -6.41 1.18
C TRP A 354 -45.60 -5.53 2.43
N THR A 355 -44.69 -5.91 3.34
CA THR A 355 -44.39 -5.12 4.54
C THR A 355 -43.05 -4.40 4.37
N ALA A 356 -43.00 -3.10 4.65
CA ALA A 356 -41.79 -2.28 4.55
C ALA A 356 -41.68 -1.25 5.66
N LYS A 357 -40.45 -0.91 6.07
CA LYS A 357 -40.21 0.15 7.07
C LYS A 357 -40.67 1.51 6.54
N GLY A 358 -41.32 2.31 7.37
CA GLY A 358 -41.80 3.64 6.98
C GLY A 358 -40.66 4.54 6.45
N SER A 359 -39.48 4.49 7.08
CA SER A 359 -38.30 5.22 6.60
C SER A 359 -37.83 4.81 5.20
N ALA A 360 -38.00 3.54 4.81
CA ALA A 360 -37.60 3.06 3.49
C ALA A 360 -38.55 3.56 2.37
N ILE A 361 -39.84 3.65 2.67
CA ILE A 361 -40.85 4.19 1.74
C ILE A 361 -40.66 5.70 1.56
N LEU A 362 -40.43 6.42 2.66
CA LEU A 362 -40.14 7.86 2.62
C LEU A 362 -38.85 8.16 1.87
N ALA A 363 -37.84 7.27 1.94
CA ALA A 363 -36.62 7.35 1.16
C ALA A 363 -36.78 6.98 -0.33
N GLY A 364 -38.00 6.60 -0.77
CA GLY A 364 -38.34 6.39 -2.18
C GLY A 364 -38.32 4.94 -2.67
N ARG A 365 -38.09 3.95 -1.78
CA ARG A 365 -38.26 2.52 -2.11
C ARG A 365 -39.75 2.17 -2.12
N TRP A 366 -40.18 1.25 -2.98
CA TRP A 366 -41.60 0.91 -3.14
C TRP A 366 -41.82 -0.62 -3.18
N CYS A 367 -42.47 -1.13 -4.23
CA CYS A 367 -42.72 -2.55 -4.41
C CYS A 367 -41.47 -3.27 -4.93
N TRP A 368 -40.92 -4.16 -4.12
CA TRP A 368 -39.77 -4.97 -4.53
C TRP A 368 -40.16 -6.05 -5.56
N MET A 369 -41.40 -6.53 -5.56
CA MET A 369 -41.88 -7.51 -6.54
C MET A 369 -41.96 -6.88 -7.94
N CYS A 370 -42.62 -5.73 -8.08
CA CYS A 370 -42.61 -4.98 -9.35
C CYS A 370 -41.19 -4.59 -9.77
N ALA A 371 -40.31 -4.24 -8.82
CA ALA A 371 -38.92 -3.94 -9.15
C ALA A 371 -38.16 -5.18 -9.68
N VAL A 372 -38.46 -6.38 -9.17
CA VAL A 372 -37.89 -7.65 -9.64
C VAL A 372 -38.48 -8.03 -11.00
N GLU A 373 -39.77 -7.86 -11.21
CA GLU A 373 -40.43 -8.11 -12.49
C GLU A 373 -39.91 -7.19 -13.59
N ALA A 374 -39.78 -5.89 -13.31
CA ALA A 374 -39.16 -4.92 -14.21
C ALA A 374 -37.67 -5.22 -14.50
N GLN A 375 -37.01 -6.02 -13.64
CA GLN A 375 -35.64 -6.48 -13.85
C GLN A 375 -35.55 -7.78 -14.66
N ARG A 376 -36.66 -8.48 -14.93
CA ARG A 376 -36.66 -9.65 -15.81
C ARG A 376 -36.37 -9.20 -17.23
N CYS A 377 -35.19 -9.55 -17.71
CA CYS A 377 -34.78 -9.28 -19.08
C CYS A 377 -35.07 -10.48 -19.96
N THR A 378 -35.39 -10.27 -21.23
CA THR A 378 -35.58 -11.32 -22.22
C THR A 378 -34.41 -11.38 -23.21
N ILE A 379 -34.41 -12.39 -24.08
CA ILE A 379 -33.45 -12.45 -25.20
C ILE A 379 -33.63 -11.27 -26.17
N ASP A 380 -34.85 -10.75 -26.30
CA ASP A 380 -35.12 -9.58 -27.14
C ASP A 380 -34.57 -8.29 -26.54
N ASP A 381 -34.53 -8.16 -25.21
CA ASP A 381 -33.79 -7.08 -24.56
C ASP A 381 -32.29 -7.17 -24.87
N ALA A 382 -31.73 -8.38 -24.92
CA ALA A 382 -30.33 -8.58 -25.30
C ALA A 382 -30.07 -8.19 -26.76
N ARG A 383 -30.96 -8.57 -27.67
CA ARG A 383 -30.88 -8.18 -29.09
C ARG A 383 -31.01 -6.67 -29.27
N ARG A 384 -31.95 -6.02 -28.58
CA ARG A 384 -32.14 -4.56 -28.61
C ARG A 384 -30.87 -3.83 -28.15
N VAL A 385 -30.31 -4.22 -27.01
CA VAL A 385 -29.05 -3.63 -26.50
C VAL A 385 -27.87 -3.87 -27.46
N ALA A 386 -27.84 -5.00 -28.16
CA ALA A 386 -26.83 -5.23 -29.17
C ALA A 386 -26.97 -4.25 -30.34
N HIS A 387 -28.20 -4.10 -30.84
CA HIS A 387 -28.53 -3.24 -31.97
C HIS A 387 -28.25 -1.77 -31.68
N GLU A 388 -28.64 -1.27 -30.49
CA GLU A 388 -28.33 0.10 -30.02
C GLU A 388 -26.82 0.40 -30.01
N ARG A 389 -25.97 -0.64 -29.88
CA ARG A 389 -24.51 -0.53 -29.89
C ARG A 389 -23.88 -0.86 -31.25
N GLY A 390 -24.71 -0.94 -32.29
CA GLY A 390 -24.34 -1.24 -33.66
C GLY A 390 -23.88 -2.69 -33.86
N GLY A 391 -24.29 -3.61 -33.01
CA GLY A 391 -23.94 -5.03 -33.16
C GLY A 391 -25.15 -5.94 -33.06
N GLU A 392 -24.89 -7.23 -32.90
CA GLU A 392 -25.90 -8.29 -32.90
C GLU A 392 -25.69 -9.26 -31.74
N CYS A 393 -26.79 -9.75 -31.18
CA CYS A 393 -26.76 -10.86 -30.22
C CYS A 393 -27.05 -12.16 -30.97
N LEU A 394 -26.05 -13.03 -31.08
CA LEU A 394 -26.13 -14.29 -31.84
C LEU A 394 -26.76 -15.44 -31.04
N SER A 395 -26.98 -15.26 -29.74
CA SER A 395 -27.64 -16.26 -28.89
C SER A 395 -29.15 -16.30 -29.15
N SER A 396 -29.73 -17.50 -29.13
CA SER A 396 -31.18 -17.73 -29.27
C SER A 396 -31.92 -17.83 -27.93
N HIS A 397 -31.22 -18.12 -26.83
CA HIS A 397 -31.81 -18.34 -25.51
C HIS A 397 -31.12 -17.49 -24.43
N TYR A 398 -31.93 -16.95 -23.52
CA TYR A 398 -31.46 -16.17 -22.35
C TYR A 398 -31.97 -16.80 -21.06
N ALA A 399 -31.06 -17.29 -20.23
CA ALA A 399 -31.41 -17.92 -18.96
C ALA A 399 -31.47 -16.91 -17.80
N ASN A 400 -30.47 -16.04 -17.67
CA ASN A 400 -30.41 -14.98 -16.65
C ASN A 400 -29.27 -13.97 -16.93
N ALA A 401 -29.19 -12.89 -16.14
CA ALA A 401 -28.24 -11.80 -16.38
C ALA A 401 -26.75 -12.18 -16.27
N ARG A 402 -26.45 -13.31 -15.62
CA ARG A 402 -25.10 -13.85 -15.47
C ARG A 402 -24.76 -14.92 -16.52
N SER A 403 -25.76 -15.45 -17.23
CA SER A 403 -25.56 -16.39 -18.33
C SER A 403 -24.80 -15.72 -19.47
N HIS A 404 -23.87 -16.47 -20.09
CA HIS A 404 -23.07 -15.97 -21.19
C HIS A 404 -23.91 -15.99 -22.47
N LEU A 405 -23.94 -14.86 -23.16
CA LEU A 405 -24.47 -14.72 -24.51
C LEU A 405 -23.33 -14.48 -25.47
N THR A 406 -23.55 -14.83 -26.74
CA THR A 406 -22.62 -14.59 -27.84
C THR A 406 -23.02 -13.29 -28.55
N TRP A 407 -22.08 -12.37 -28.66
CA TRP A 407 -22.27 -11.02 -29.20
C TRP A 407 -21.37 -10.81 -30.40
N GLN A 408 -21.83 -10.00 -31.35
CA GLN A 408 -21.07 -9.48 -32.48
C GLN A 408 -21.14 -7.95 -32.46
N CYS A 409 -20.05 -7.24 -32.75
CA CYS A 409 -20.03 -5.77 -32.82
C CYS A 409 -20.09 -5.28 -34.27
N HIS A 410 -20.29 -3.97 -34.47
CA HIS A 410 -20.26 -3.32 -35.80
C HIS A 410 -18.99 -3.60 -36.63
N ARG A 411 -17.88 -4.02 -35.99
CA ARG A 411 -16.62 -4.36 -36.67
C ARG A 411 -16.48 -5.86 -36.96
N GLY A 412 -17.52 -6.66 -36.68
CA GLY A 412 -17.55 -8.10 -36.90
C GLY A 412 -16.88 -8.96 -35.83
N HIS A 413 -16.29 -8.39 -34.76
CA HIS A 413 -15.71 -9.20 -33.68
C HIS A 413 -16.79 -9.95 -32.92
N VAL A 414 -16.58 -11.24 -32.69
CA VAL A 414 -17.48 -12.12 -31.93
C VAL A 414 -16.87 -12.44 -30.57
N TRP A 415 -17.64 -12.30 -29.49
CA TRP A 415 -17.18 -12.64 -28.14
C TRP A 415 -18.31 -13.13 -27.24
N GLN A 416 -17.95 -13.82 -26.16
CA GLN A 416 -18.88 -14.24 -25.12
C GLN A 416 -18.83 -13.30 -23.93
N ALA A 417 -19.99 -12.80 -23.52
CA ALA A 417 -20.13 -11.99 -22.31
C ALA A 417 -21.54 -12.18 -21.73
N ASN A 418 -21.66 -12.04 -20.41
CA ASN A 418 -22.98 -12.01 -19.80
C ASN A 418 -23.69 -10.68 -20.01
N PHE A 419 -25.03 -10.71 -19.92
CA PHE A 419 -25.86 -9.57 -20.22
C PHE A 419 -25.63 -8.39 -19.25
N ASP A 420 -25.36 -8.65 -17.97
CA ASP A 420 -25.04 -7.62 -16.98
C ASP A 420 -23.80 -6.80 -17.36
N ASN A 421 -22.74 -7.46 -17.83
CA ASN A 421 -21.52 -6.77 -18.25
C ASN A 421 -21.78 -5.85 -19.46
N VAL A 422 -22.61 -6.31 -20.39
CA VAL A 422 -22.98 -5.55 -21.57
C VAL A 422 -23.90 -4.37 -21.20
N ARG A 423 -25.06 -4.64 -20.59
CA ARG A 423 -26.08 -3.63 -20.28
C ARG A 423 -25.63 -2.65 -19.19
N ASN A 424 -25.30 -3.14 -18.00
CA ASN A 424 -25.12 -2.30 -16.82
C ASN A 424 -23.69 -1.78 -16.65
N LYS A 425 -22.67 -2.59 -16.97
CA LYS A 425 -21.26 -2.19 -16.80
C LYS A 425 -20.64 -1.51 -18.01
N GLY A 426 -21.41 -1.34 -19.10
CA GLY A 426 -20.93 -0.71 -20.32
C GLY A 426 -19.78 -1.45 -21.03
N ARG A 427 -19.57 -2.73 -20.74
CA ARG A 427 -18.49 -3.53 -21.35
C ARG A 427 -19.01 -4.15 -22.64
N TRP A 428 -18.67 -3.54 -23.77
CA TRP A 428 -19.06 -4.00 -25.10
C TRP A 428 -18.03 -4.97 -25.68
N CYS A 429 -17.37 -4.61 -26.78
CA CYS A 429 -16.36 -5.44 -27.42
C CYS A 429 -14.94 -5.18 -26.85
N PRO A 430 -14.24 -6.21 -26.33
CA PRO A 430 -12.86 -6.08 -25.85
C PRO A 430 -11.88 -5.60 -26.93
N ASP A 431 -12.04 -6.10 -28.16
CA ASP A 431 -11.16 -5.73 -29.28
C ASP A 431 -11.37 -4.28 -29.71
N CYS A 432 -12.62 -3.82 -29.82
CA CYS A 432 -12.92 -2.41 -30.10
C CYS A 432 -12.38 -1.50 -28.99
N LYS A 433 -12.51 -1.90 -27.72
CA LYS A 433 -11.95 -1.16 -26.59
C LYS A 433 -10.43 -1.05 -26.71
N ASN A 434 -9.74 -2.15 -27.02
CA ASN A 434 -8.30 -2.15 -27.20
C ASN A 434 -7.89 -1.26 -28.38
N LEU A 435 -8.59 -1.35 -29.51
CA LEU A 435 -8.34 -0.48 -30.67
C LEU A 435 -8.54 1.00 -30.34
N ASN A 436 -9.60 1.37 -29.62
CA ASN A 436 -9.87 2.74 -29.20
C ASN A 436 -8.87 3.26 -28.16
N GLN A 437 -8.38 2.40 -27.27
CA GLN A 437 -7.30 2.78 -26.36
C GLN A 437 -5.99 3.07 -27.10
N ILE A 438 -5.69 2.29 -28.14
CA ILE A 438 -4.49 2.49 -28.97
C ILE A 438 -4.61 3.75 -29.84
N SER A 439 -5.82 4.12 -30.30
CA SER A 439 -6.02 5.32 -31.12
C SER A 439 -6.08 6.62 -30.31
N ASN A 440 -6.42 6.57 -29.02
CA ASN A 440 -6.48 7.75 -28.16
C ASN A 440 -5.07 8.22 -27.73
N ARG A 441 -4.61 9.35 -28.30
CA ARG A 441 -3.30 9.97 -28.07
C ARG A 441 -2.91 10.22 -26.60
N ARG A 442 -3.88 10.38 -25.70
CA ARG A 442 -3.65 10.63 -24.26
C ARG A 442 -3.61 9.36 -23.41
N SER A 443 -3.95 8.20 -23.97
CA SER A 443 -4.01 6.96 -23.20
C SER A 443 -2.60 6.44 -22.88
N LYS A 444 -2.40 5.80 -21.72
CA LYS A 444 -1.13 5.15 -21.38
C LYS A 444 -0.74 4.08 -22.42
N ALA A 445 -1.72 3.41 -23.03
CA ALA A 445 -1.48 2.45 -24.10
C ALA A 445 -0.93 3.14 -25.36
N HIS A 446 -1.50 4.27 -25.77
CA HIS A 446 -0.98 5.07 -26.88
C HIS A 446 0.38 5.67 -26.53
N VAL A 447 0.57 6.29 -25.36
CA VAL A 447 1.88 6.85 -24.95
C VAL A 447 2.97 5.77 -24.90
N LYS A 448 2.61 4.54 -24.49
CA LYS A 448 3.51 3.38 -24.49
C LYS A 448 3.78 2.84 -25.90
N LEU A 449 2.80 2.90 -26.81
CA LEU A 449 2.88 2.33 -28.17
C LEU A 449 3.30 3.35 -29.24
N MET A 450 3.22 4.64 -28.95
CA MET A 450 3.48 5.80 -29.81
C MET A 450 4.04 6.96 -28.94
N PRO A 451 5.25 6.81 -28.36
CA PRO A 451 5.89 7.90 -27.60
C PRO A 451 6.14 9.10 -28.52
N LYS A 452 5.88 10.32 -28.03
CA LYS A 452 6.23 11.55 -28.77
C LYS A 452 7.75 11.63 -28.88
N ASN A 453 8.25 11.79 -30.10
CA ASN A 453 9.65 12.13 -30.38
C ASN A 453 10.02 13.44 -29.70
#